data_AF-A0A6L6VG09-F1
#
_entry.id   AF-A0A6L6VG09-F1
#
_cell.length_a   1.000
_cell.length_b   1.000
_cell.length_c   1.000
_cell.angle_alpha   90.00
_cell.angle_beta   90.00
_cell.angle_gamma   90.00
#
_symmetry.space_group_name_H-M   'P 1'
#
loop_
_entity.id
_entity.type
_entity.pdbx_description
1 polymer ?
#
loop_
_entity_poly.entity_id
_entity_poly.type
_entity_poly.pdbx_seq_one_letter_code
_entity_poly.pdbx_strand_id
1 'polypeptide(L)' 'MRYWEACEAQVTVAEAIAECRKHQIAAVRRETDAALVDRETGDLIAHADEHGEYYGGDILGYLGY' A
#
# COMPACT_ATOMS: atom_id res chain seq x y z
N MET A 1 -15.17 -2.42 5.60
CA MET A 1 -14.80 -3.28 4.45
C MET A 1 -14.42 -4.64 4.98
N ARG A 2 -14.85 -5.74 4.36
CA ARG A 2 -14.46 -7.09 4.79
C ARG A 2 -13.03 -7.34 4.31
N TYR A 3 -12.18 -7.82 5.21
CA TYR A 3 -10.78 -8.19 5.01
C TYR A 3 -10.48 -8.90 3.66
N TRP A 4 -11.40 -9.74 3.19
CA TRP A 4 -11.28 -10.49 1.94
C TRP A 4 -11.39 -9.64 0.66
N GLU A 5 -12.19 -8.58 0.64
CA GLU A 5 -12.31 -7.73 -0.56
C GLU A 5 -11.07 -6.87 -0.78
N ALA A 6 -10.38 -6.49 0.30
CA ALA A 6 -9.14 -5.73 0.21
C ALA A 6 -7.94 -6.58 -0.26
N CYS A 7 -8.00 -7.91 -0.09
CA CYS A 7 -6.90 -8.81 -0.46
C CYS A 7 -6.84 -9.11 -1.97
N GLU A 8 -7.98 -9.13 -2.66
CA GLU A 8 -8.08 -9.31 -4.11
C GLU A 8 -8.25 -8.00 -4.89
N ALA A 9 -8.43 -6.87 -4.19
CA ALA A 9 -8.55 -5.57 -4.84
C ALA A 9 -7.17 -5.04 -5.26
N GLN A 10 -7.09 -4.62 -6.53
CA GLN A 10 -6.09 -3.66 -6.97
C GLN A 10 -6.44 -2.31 -6.33
N VAL A 11 -5.54 -1.81 -5.50
CA VAL A 11 -5.74 -0.61 -4.69
C VAL A 11 -4.95 0.52 -5.34
N THR A 12 -5.58 1.69 -5.55
CA THR A 12 -4.84 2.84 -6.07
C THR A 12 -3.93 3.43 -4.99
N VAL A 13 -2.92 4.22 -5.40
CA VAL A 13 -1.99 4.85 -4.43
C VAL A 13 -2.72 5.70 -3.40
N ALA A 14 -3.80 6.36 -3.81
CA ALA A 14 -4.57 7.24 -2.94
C ALA A 14 -5.30 6.44 -1.86
N GLU A 15 -5.86 5.29 -2.22
CA GLU A 15 -6.54 4.38 -1.29
C GLU A 15 -5.54 3.71 -0.35
N ALA A 16 -4.39 3.25 -0.88
CA ALA A 16 -3.32 2.68 -0.07
C ALA A 16 -2.80 3.67 0.98
N ILE A 17 -2.56 4.92 0.57
CA ILE A 17 -2.16 6.00 1.49
C ILE A 17 -3.27 6.31 2.51
N ALA A 18 -4.53 6.28 2.10
CA ALA A 18 -5.66 6.52 3.00
C ALA A 18 -5.79 5.42 4.06
N GLU A 19 -5.61 4.14 3.69
CA GLU A 19 -5.57 3.03 4.64
C GLU A 19 -4.35 3.11 5.56
N CYS A 20 -3.15 3.31 5.01
CA CYS A 20 -1.93 3.48 5.83
C CYS A 20 -2.09 4.61 6.86
N ARG A 21 -2.71 5.73 6.46
CA ARG A 21 -2.99 6.86 7.36
C ARG A 21 -3.92 6.50 8.51
N LYS A 22 -4.88 5.58 8.34
CA LYS A 22 -5.73 5.09 9.45
C LYS A 22 -4.91 4.32 10.48
N HIS A 23 -3.86 3.66 10.03
CA HIS A 23 -2.92 2.92 10.88
C HIS A 23 -1.75 3.77 11.38
N GLN A 24 -1.81 5.09 11.18
CA GLN A 24 -0.74 6.03 11.52
C GLN A 24 0.59 5.77 10.78
N ILE A 25 0.52 5.16 9.60
CA ILE A 25 1.68 4.89 8.73
C ILE A 25 1.76 5.94 7.64
N ALA A 26 2.93 6.57 7.51
CA ALA A 26 3.19 7.61 6.52
C ALA A 26 3.62 7.02 5.17
N ALA A 27 2.72 6.36 4.46
CA ALA A 27 3.03 5.79 3.13
C ALA A 27 3.20 6.89 2.06
N VAL A 28 4.25 6.76 1.23
CA VAL A 28 4.52 7.61 0.07
C VAL A 28 4.87 6.78 -1.15
N ARG A 29 4.46 7.25 -2.33
CA ARG A 29 4.90 6.65 -3.60
C ARG A 29 6.31 7.11 -3.92
N ARG A 30 7.19 6.16 -4.15
CA ARG A 30 8.53 6.39 -4.66
C ARG A 30 8.46 6.59 -6.18
N GLU A 31 9.02 7.69 -6.67
CA GLU A 31 8.94 8.04 -8.10
C GLU A 31 9.82 7.16 -9.00
N THR A 32 10.84 6.51 -8.43
CA THR A 32 11.81 5.70 -9.18
C THR A 32 11.23 4.39 -9.72
N ASP A 33 10.43 3.71 -8.91
CA ASP A 33 9.92 2.35 -9.14
C ASP A 33 8.40 2.25 -8.90
N ALA A 34 7.74 3.39 -8.69
CA ALA A 34 6.33 3.47 -8.29
C ALA A 34 5.99 2.67 -7.02
N ALA A 35 6.99 2.25 -6.23
CA ALA A 35 6.75 1.48 -5.01
C ALA A 35 6.11 2.34 -3.92
N LEU A 36 5.23 1.73 -3.13
CA LEU A 36 4.72 2.33 -1.92
C LEU A 36 5.72 2.04 -0.79
N VAL A 37 6.25 3.08 -0.19
CA VAL A 37 7.22 2.98 0.92
C VAL A 37 6.72 3.76 2.12
N ASP A 38 7.04 3.28 3.30
CA ASP A 38 6.86 4.02 4.53
C ASP A 38 7.89 5.15 4.59
N ARG A 39 7.43 6.39 4.75
CA ARG A 39 8.29 7.57 4.85
C ARG A 39 9.02 7.66 6.19
N GLU A 40 8.44 7.12 7.26
CA GLU A 40 9.02 7.17 8.59
C GLU A 40 10.12 6.13 8.77
N THR A 41 9.89 4.90 8.33
CA THR A 41 10.86 3.81 8.48
C THR A 41 11.74 3.62 7.24
N GLY A 42 11.25 4.02 6.06
CA GLY A 42 11.88 3.71 4.78
C GLY A 42 11.55 2.31 4.26
N ASP A 43 10.65 1.57 4.93
CA ASP A 43 10.30 0.20 4.56
C ASP A 43 9.45 0.13 3.29
N LEU A 44 9.65 -0.92 2.52
CA LEU A 44 8.84 -1.21 1.34
C LEU A 44 7.50 -1.82 1.78
N ILE A 45 6.39 -1.16 1.43
CA ILE A 45 5.04 -1.64 1.74
C ILE A 45 4.54 -2.53 0.60
N ALA A 46 4.59 -2.03 -0.65
CA ALA A 46 4.10 -2.76 -1.82
C ALA A 46 4.76 -2.24 -3.10
N HIS A 47 4.88 -3.12 -4.11
CA HIS A 47 5.24 -2.70 -5.46
C HIS A 47 3.98 -2.38 -6.27
N ALA A 48 4.08 -1.33 -7.08
CA ALA A 48 3.06 -1.07 -8.09
C ALA A 48 3.23 -2.05 -9.25
N ASP A 49 2.11 -2.47 -9.83
CA ASP A 49 2.10 -3.18 -11.11
C ASP A 49 2.35 -2.22 -12.29
N GLU A 50 2.33 -2.78 -13.51
CA GLU A 50 2.53 -2.02 -14.75
C GLU A 50 1.45 -0.93 -14.98
N HIS A 51 0.33 -1.01 -14.27
CA HIS A 51 -0.78 -0.06 -14.30
C HIS A 51 -0.70 0.99 -13.18
N GLY A 52 0.26 0.89 -12.26
CA GLY A 52 0.40 1.80 -11.12
C GLY A 52 -0.51 1.46 -9.94
N GLU A 53 -1.07 0.25 -9.92
CA GLU A 53 -1.95 -0.26 -8.88
C GLU A 53 -1.17 -1.15 -7.91
N TYR A 54 -1.63 -1.21 -6.66
CA TYR A 54 -0.97 -1.97 -5.60
C TYR A 54 -1.80 -3.19 -5.24
N TYR A 55 -1.12 -4.30 -4.98
CA TYR A 55 -1.79 -5.48 -4.47
C TYR A 55 -2.19 -5.24 -3.02
N GLY A 56 -3.50 -5.21 -2.74
CA GLY A 56 -3.96 -4.95 -1.38
C GLY A 56 -3.48 -5.99 -0.36
N GLY A 57 -3.21 -7.23 -0.82
CA GLY A 57 -2.56 -8.26 -0.01
C GLY A 57 -1.15 -7.87 0.50
N ASP A 58 -0.35 -7.14 -0.28
CA ASP A 58 1.00 -6.71 0.15
C ASP A 58 0.89 -5.65 1.25
N ILE A 59 -0.04 -4.69 1.07
CA ILE A 59 -0.31 -3.63 2.04
C ILE A 59 -0.83 -4.23 3.35
N LEU A 60 -1.78 -5.18 3.27
CA LEU A 60 -2.31 -5.88 4.44
C LEU A 60 -1.23 -6.72 5.13
N GLY A 61 -0.39 -7.41 4.36
CA GLY A 61 0.74 -8.18 4.88
C GLY A 61 1.72 -7.30 5.66
N TYR A 62 2.03 -6.09 5.14
CA TYR A 62 2.84 -5.11 5.87
C TYR A 62 2.15 -4.59 7.13
N LEU A 63 0.83 -4.39 7.09
CA LEU A 63 0.02 -3.98 8.25
C LEU A 63 -0.11 -5.09 9.32
N GLY A 64 0.33 -6.31 9.04
CA GLY A 64 0.29 -7.45 9.97
C GLY A 64 -1.09 -8.10 10.09
N TYR A 65 -1.88 -8.02 9.02
CA TYR A 65 -3.24 -8.54 8.93
C TYR A 65 -3.31 -10.03 8.57
#